data_AF-X0ZTM0-F1
#
_entry.id   AF-X0ZTM0-F1
#
_cell.length_a   1.000
_cell.length_b   1.000
_cell.length_c   1.000
_cell.angle_alpha   90.00
_cell.angle_beta   90.00
_cell.angle_gamma   90.00
#
_symmetry.space_group_name_H-M   'P 1'
#
loop_
_entity.id
_entity.type
_entity.pdbx_description
1 polymer ?
#
loop_
_entity_poly.entity_id
_entity_poly.type
_entity_poly.pdbx_seq_one_letter_code
_entity_poly.pdbx_strand_id
1 'polypeptide(L)' 'MAIGITAEPIDFASVDNKPVKIVILLVSPADQTGPHIQALAQISRLMLDDNFKERLEHAA' A
#
# COMPACT_ATOMS: atom_id res chain seq x y z
N MET A 1 -7.68 3.55 8.45
CA MET A 1 -6.63 2.94 7.61
C MET A 1 -6.69 1.44 7.80
N ALA A 2 -6.55 0.67 6.72
CA ALA A 2 -6.47 -0.78 6.78
C ALA A 2 -5.35 -1.26 5.84
N ILE A 3 -4.75 -2.40 6.17
CA ILE A 3 -3.72 -3.07 5.36
C ILE A 3 -4.18 -4.50 5.13
N GLY A 4 -4.12 -4.96 3.89
CA GLY A 4 -4.33 -6.35 3.51
C GLY A 4 -3.07 -6.90 2.83
N ILE A 5 -2.68 -8.10 3.23
CA ILE A 5 -1.65 -8.89 2.54
C ILE A 5 -2.38 -10.11 1.98
N THR A 6 -2.32 -10.28 0.66
CA THR A 6 -3.00 -11.40 0.00
C THR A 6 -2.14 -12.66 0.13
N ALA A 7 -2.79 -13.82 0.29
CA ALA A 7 -2.08 -15.10 0.36
C ALA A 7 -1.36 -15.42 -0.96
N GLU A 8 -2.01 -15.14 -2.08
CA GLU A 8 -1.43 -15.20 -3.42
C GLU A 8 -1.51 -13.82 -4.10
N PRO A 9 -0.56 -13.47 -4.98
CA PRO A 9 -0.63 -12.21 -5.73
C PRO A 9 -1.92 -12.14 -6.57
N ILE A 10 -2.59 -10.99 -6.54
CA ILE A 10 -3.85 -10.75 -7.27
C ILE A 10 -3.61 -9.95 -8.54
N ASP A 11 -4.32 -10.29 -9.62
CA ASP A 11 -4.39 -9.42 -10.79
C ASP A 11 -5.21 -8.18 -10.45
N PHE A 12 -4.53 -7.04 -10.38
CA PHE A 12 -5.11 -5.76 -9.97
C PHE A 12 -5.10 -4.73 -11.11
N ALA A 13 -4.73 -5.14 -12.33
CA ALA A 13 -4.50 -4.21 -13.45
C ALA A 13 -3.61 -3.02 -13.04
N SER A 14 -2.48 -3.31 -12.37
CA SER A 14 -1.54 -2.28 -11.93
C SER A 14 -0.95 -1.55 -13.14
N VAL A 15 -0.46 -0.31 -12.91
CA VAL A 15 0.13 0.53 -13.97
C VAL A 15 1.35 -0.14 -14.62
N ASP A 16 2.07 -0.98 -13.87
CA ASP A 16 3.23 -1.73 -14.37
C ASP A 16 2.89 -3.16 -14.83
N ASN A 17 1.61 -3.52 -14.85
CA ASN A 17 1.07 -4.83 -15.22
C ASN A 17 1.59 -6.01 -14.36
N LYS A 18 2.00 -5.73 -13.11
CA LYS A 18 2.42 -6.75 -12.15
C LYS A 18 1.29 -7.08 -11.17
N PRO A 19 1.18 -8.33 -10.70
CA PRO A 19 0.21 -8.66 -9.68
C PRO A 19 0.55 -8.00 -8.35
N VAL A 20 -0.46 -7.74 -7.52
CA VAL A 20 -0.34 -7.04 -6.23
C VAL A 20 -0.44 -8.03 -5.09
N LYS A 21 0.42 -7.89 -4.08
CA LYS A 21 0.36 -8.67 -2.83
C LYS A 21 -0.04 -7.84 -1.60
N ILE A 22 0.23 -6.53 -1.65
CA ILE A 22 -0.01 -5.61 -0.54
C ILE A 22 -1.04 -4.56 -0.97
N VAL A 23 -2.11 -4.42 -0.21
CA VAL A 23 -3.16 -3.42 -0.44
C VAL A 23 -3.29 -2.55 0.81
N ILE A 24 -3.24 -1.22 0.63
CA ILE A 24 -3.38 -0.25 1.72
C ILE A 24 -4.58 0.65 1.42
N LEU A 25 -5.54 0.66 2.35
CA LEU A 25 -6.73 1.51 2.28
C LEU A 25 -6.57 2.73 3.20
N LEU A 26 -6.56 3.90 2.59
CA LEU A 26 -6.67 5.19 3.26
C LEU A 26 -8.07 5.77 3.01
N VAL A 27 -8.72 6.21 4.08
CA VAL A 27 -10.03 6.87 4.02
C VAL A 27 -9.93 8.15 4.82
N SER A 28 -10.36 9.25 4.23
CA SER A 28 -10.40 10.57 4.87
C SER A 28 -11.67 11.33 4.48
N PRO A 29 -12.15 12.24 5.33
CA PRO A 29 -13.17 13.21 4.95
C PRO A 29 -12.76 13.99 3.70
N ALA A 30 -13.75 14.34 2.86
CA ALA A 30 -13.51 15.00 1.57
C ALA A 30 -12.90 16.40 1.71
N ASP A 31 -13.11 17.05 2.86
CA ASP A 31 -12.66 18.40 3.18
C ASP A 31 -11.24 18.45 3.80
N GLN A 32 -10.61 17.30 4.05
CA GLN A 32 -9.31 17.23 4.72
C GLN A 32 -8.21 16.69 3.81
N THR A 33 -7.72 17.55 2.90
CA THR A 33 -6.75 17.15 1.85
C THR A 33 -5.32 16.94 2.35
N GLY A 34 -4.83 17.78 3.24
CA GLY A 34 -3.43 17.77 3.67
C GLY A 34 -2.96 16.47 4.34
N PRO A 35 -3.64 16.01 5.41
CA PRO A 35 -3.18 14.85 6.19
C PRO A 35 -3.11 13.55 5.39
N HIS A 36 -4.05 13.32 4.45
CA HIS A 36 -4.05 12.07 3.67
C HIS A 36 -2.93 12.03 2.62
N ILE A 37 -2.58 13.17 2.01
CA ILE A 37 -1.45 13.24 1.09
C ILE A 37 -0.14 12.98 1.83
N GLN A 38 -0.01 13.50 3.06
CA GLN A 38 1.16 13.20 3.91
C GLN A 38 1.25 11.72 4.26
N ALA A 39 0.13 11.09 4.62
CA ALA A 39 0.08 9.64 4.88
C ALA A 39 0.46 8.83 3.63
N LEU A 40 -0.08 9.18 2.46
CA LEU A 40 0.25 8.53 1.19
C LEU A 40 1.75 8.67 0.85
N ALA A 41 2.34 9.85 1.07
CA ALA A 41 3.76 10.08 0.84
C ALA A 41 4.65 9.25 1.79
N GLN A 42 4.24 9.06 3.05
CA GLN A 42 4.94 8.20 4.00
C GLN A 42 4.86 6.73 3.58
N ILE A 43 3.67 6.25 3.22
CA ILE A 43 3.46 4.88 2.72
C ILE A 43 4.29 4.63 1.46
N SER A 44 4.28 5.56 0.51
CA SER A 44 5.08 5.46 -0.71
C SER A 44 6.57 5.32 -0.42
N ARG A 45 7.11 6.08 0.54
CA ARG A 45 8.52 5.93 0.97
C ARG A 45 8.82 4.56 1.57
N LEU A 46 7.92 4.02 2.40
CA LEU A 46 8.08 2.69 2.98
C LEU A 46 8.02 1.58 1.92
N MET A 47 7.18 1.73 0.89
CA MET A 47 7.06 0.75 -0.20
C MET A 47 8.25 0.76 -1.18
N LEU A 48 9.08 1.80 -1.15
CA LEU A 48 10.34 1.88 -1.89
C LEU A 48 11.51 1.23 -1.13
N ASP A 49 11.33 0.88 0.15
CA ASP A 49 12.29 0.10 0.92
C ASP A 49 11.98 -1.39 0.70
N ASP A 50 12.81 -2.05 -0.11
CA ASP A 50 12.63 -3.47 -0.46
C ASP A 50 12.67 -4.38 0.77
N ASN A 51 13.51 -4.09 1.78
CA ASN A 51 13.59 -4.90 2.99
C ASN A 51 12.29 -4.76 3.81
N PHE A 52 11.79 -3.54 3.97
CA PHE A 52 10.50 -3.32 4.63
C PHE A 52 9.36 -4.04 3.90
N LYS A 53 9.31 -3.92 2.57
CA LYS A 53 8.30 -4.55 1.73
C LYS A 53 8.34 -6.07 1.86
N GLU A 54 9.51 -6.69 1.73
CA GLU A 54 9.67 -8.14 1.88
C GLU A 54 9.23 -8.62 3.26
N ARG A 55 9.61 -7.92 4.33
CA ARG A 55 9.18 -8.28 5.69
C ARG A 55 7.67 -8.19 5.85
N LEU A 56 7.04 -7.17 5.26
CA LEU A 56 5.59 -7.00 5.30
C LEU A 56 4.89 -8.15 4.57
N GLU A 57 5.40 -8.58 3.41
CA GLU A 57 4.83 -9.69 2.63
C GLU A 57 4.88 -11.07 3.32
N HIS A 58 5.72 -11.23 4.34
CA HIS A 58 5.89 -12.47 5.12
C HIS A 58 5.33 -12.37 6.55
N ALA A 59 4.71 -11.24 6.92
CA ALA A 59 4.18 -11.03 8.27
C ALA A 59 2.78 -11.61 8.49
N ALA A 60 2.12 -12.07 7.41
CA ALA A 60 0.77 -12.64 7.42
C ALA A 60 0.81 -14.17 7.31
#